data_AF-A0A932TG71-F1
#
_entry.id   AF-A0A932TG71-F1
#
_cell.length_a   1.000
_cell.length_b   1.000
_cell.length_c   1.000
_cell.angle_alpha   90.00
_cell.angle_beta   90.00
_cell.angle_gamma   90.00
#
_symmetry.space_group_name_H-M   'P 1'
#
loop_
_entity.id
_entity.type
_entity.pdbx_description
1 polymer ?
#
loop_
_entity_poly.entity_id
_entity_poly.type
_entity_poly.pdbx_seq_one_letter_code
_entity_poly.pdbx_strand_id
1 'polypeptide(L)' 'MTMEELPKAYDPKITDAKWYAFWEEGGFFKAEATLSKPPYTLVMPPPNVTGVLHMGHALVNTLQDILIRWKRMSG' A
#
# COMPACT_ATOMS: atom_id res chain seq x y z
N MET A 1 0.96 13.42 30.61
CA MET A 1 0.70 13.02 29.21
C MET A 1 -0.76 13.34 28.94
N THR A 2 -1.02 14.30 28.06
CA THR A 2 -2.40 14.62 27.63
C THR A 2 -2.88 13.47 26.76
N MET A 3 -4.00 12.83 27.13
CA MET A 3 -4.72 11.93 26.23
C MET A 3 -5.23 12.77 25.07
N GLU A 4 -4.70 12.54 23.88
CA GLU A 4 -5.22 13.13 22.65
C GLU A 4 -6.59 12.48 22.39
N GLU A 5 -7.66 13.28 22.45
CA GLU A 5 -9.01 12.78 22.16
C GLU A 5 -9.13 12.42 20.68
N LEU A 6 -9.71 11.25 20.38
CA LEU A 6 -10.00 10.85 19.02
C LEU A 6 -11.00 11.83 18.37
N PRO A 7 -10.75 12.30 17.14
CA PRO A 7 -11.69 13.13 16.42
C PRO A 7 -13.06 12.47 16.30
N LYS A 8 -14.12 13.26 16.40
CA LYS A 8 -15.51 12.75 16.26
C LYS A 8 -15.80 12.21 14.85
N ALA A 9 -15.04 12.64 13.84
CA ALA A 9 -15.20 12.24 12.46
C ALA A 9 -13.86 11.84 11.84
N TYR A 10 -13.90 10.85 10.95
CA TYR A 10 -12.73 10.41 10.18
C TYR A 10 -12.40 11.40 9.07
N ASP A 11 -11.13 11.82 8.99
CA ASP A 11 -10.60 12.58 7.87
C ASP A 11 -9.59 11.72 7.08
N PRO A 12 -9.96 11.24 5.87
CA PRO A 12 -9.05 10.47 5.03
C PRO A 12 -7.84 11.28 4.58
N LYS A 13 -7.95 12.60 4.37
CA LYS A 13 -6.84 13.39 3.85
C LYS A 13 -5.67 13.42 4.82
N ILE A 14 -5.98 13.57 6.11
CA ILE A 14 -4.97 13.58 7.18
C ILE A 14 -4.42 12.17 7.39
N THR A 15 -5.31 11.17 7.42
CA THR A 15 -4.94 9.79 7.70
C THR A 15 -4.07 9.20 6.60
N ASP A 16 -4.49 9.35 5.34
CA ASP A 16 -3.80 8.80 4.17
C ASP A 16 -2.41 9.43 4.03
N ALA A 17 -2.30 10.76 4.19
CA ALA A 17 -1.02 11.46 4.12
C ALA A 17 -0.03 10.97 5.20
N LYS A 18 -0.50 10.80 6.44
CA LYS A 18 0.31 10.30 7.56
C LYS A 18 0.84 8.89 7.28
N TRP A 19 -0.03 7.96 6.90
CA TRP A 19 0.36 6.55 6.72
C TRP A 19 1.21 6.34 5.48
N TYR A 20 0.93 7.06 4.40
CA TYR A 20 1.73 6.96 3.18
C TYR A 20 3.18 7.36 3.44
N ALA A 21 3.40 8.52 4.09
CA ALA A 21 4.73 8.97 4.48
C ALA A 21 5.44 7.95 5.39
N PHE A 22 4.75 7.43 6.41
CA PHE A 22 5.29 6.38 7.27
C PHE A 22 5.73 5.13 6.50
N TRP A 23 4.95 4.69 5.51
CA TRP A 23 5.29 3.51 4.71
C TRP A 23 6.45 3.75 3.75
N GLU A 24 6.54 4.93 3.15
CA GLU A 24 7.65 5.31 2.28
C GLU A 24 8.95 5.45 3.06
N GLU A 25 8.94 6.21 4.15
CA GLU A 25 10.11 6.46 5.00
C GLU A 25 10.65 5.17 5.64
N GLY A 26 9.76 4.28 6.07
CA GLY A 26 10.14 2.97 6.60
C GLY A 26 10.55 1.95 5.54
N GLY A 27 10.55 2.31 4.26
CA GLY A 27 10.93 1.42 3.17
C GLY A 27 10.00 0.20 3.03
N PHE A 28 8.76 0.29 3.51
CA PHE A 28 7.87 -0.86 3.56
C PHE A 28 7.53 -1.37 2.15
N PHE A 29 7.50 -0.53 1.12
CA PHE A 29 7.24 -0.99 -0.24
C PHE A 29 8.42 -1.75 -0.88
N LYS A 30 9.60 -1.74 -0.26
CA LYS A 30 10.78 -2.42 -0.78
C LYS A 30 10.74 -3.92 -0.45
N ALA A 31 10.84 -4.75 -1.48
CA ALA A 31 11.10 -6.18 -1.30
C ALA A 31 12.59 -6.41 -1.06
N GLU A 32 12.93 -7.30 -0.10
CA GLU A 32 14.31 -7.66 0.20
C GLU A 32 14.65 -9.01 -0.43
N ALA A 33 15.51 -8.99 -1.45
CA ALA A 33 15.84 -10.16 -2.27
C ALA A 33 16.71 -11.20 -1.56
N THR A 34 17.32 -10.83 -0.43
CA THR A 34 18.27 -11.65 0.34
C THR A 34 17.60 -12.46 1.44
N LEU A 35 16.29 -12.31 1.65
CA LEU A 35 15.58 -13.07 2.67
C LEU A 35 15.46 -14.54 2.26
N SER A 36 15.75 -15.45 3.19
CA SER A 36 15.57 -16.89 3.00
C SER A 36 14.10 -17.35 3.01
N LYS A 37 13.16 -16.41 2.88
CA LYS A 37 11.72 -16.65 2.94
C LYS A 37 11.18 -16.96 1.55
N PRO A 38 10.11 -17.78 1.43
CA PRO A 38 9.47 -18.01 0.14
C PRO A 38 8.98 -16.70 -0.48
N PRO A 39 9.38 -16.36 -1.71
CA PRO A 39 8.91 -15.14 -2.36
C PRO A 39 7.45 -15.29 -2.79
N TYR A 40 6.71 -14.20 -2.72
CA TYR A 40 5.40 -14.06 -3.36
C TYR A 40 5.44 -12.85 -4.29
N THR A 41 5.18 -13.09 -5.58
CA THR A 41 5.31 -12.07 -6.63
C THR A 41 4.02 -12.01 -7.43
N LEU A 42 3.53 -10.79 -7.68
CA LEU A 42 2.47 -10.50 -8.64
C LEU A 42 3.02 -9.58 -9.73
N VAL A 43 2.78 -9.93 -10.99
CA VAL A 43 3.18 -9.11 -12.13
C VAL A 43 2.14 -8.02 -12.35
N MET A 44 2.54 -6.77 -12.24
CA MET A 44 1.73 -5.65 -12.73
C MET A 44 1.98 -5.50 -14.24
N PRO A 45 0.94 -5.46 -15.08
CA PRO A 45 1.13 -5.19 -16.49
C PRO A 45 1.81 -3.82 -16.66
N PRO A 46 2.78 -3.68 -17.57
CA PRO A 46 3.44 -2.40 -17.79
C PRO A 46 2.38 -1.34 -18.12
N PRO A 47 2.42 -0.16 -17.49
CA PRO A 47 1.43 0.86 -17.77
C PRO A 47 1.57 1.30 -19.23
N ASN A 48 0.49 1.20 -20.00
CA ASN A 48 0.41 1.88 -21.28
C ASN A 48 0.32 3.38 -20.98
N VAL A 49 1.39 4.13 -21.25
CA VAL A 49 1.48 5.58 -20.96
C VAL A 49 0.71 6.37 -22.00
N THR A 50 -0.62 6.22 -22.03
CA THR A 50 -1.48 6.85 -23.05
C THR A 50 -2.61 7.71 -22.46
N GLY A 51 -2.73 7.85 -21.13
CA GLY A 51 -3.77 8.68 -20.54
C GLY A 51 -3.83 8.66 -19.01
N VAL A 52 -4.98 9.04 -18.46
CA VAL A 52 -5.28 9.08 -17.01
C VAL A 52 -5.81 7.74 -16.51
N LEU A 53 -5.58 7.44 -15.22
CA LEU A 53 -6.13 6.25 -14.58
C LEU A 53 -7.66 6.36 -14.43
N HIS A 54 -8.39 5.41 -14.99
CA HIS A 54 -9.82 5.20 -14.72
C HIS A 54 -10.08 4.14 -13.63
N MET A 55 -11.35 4.01 -13.21
CA MET A 55 -11.80 3.07 -12.15
C MET A 55 -11.37 1.61 -12.36
N GLY A 56 -11.25 1.14 -13.61
CA GLY A 56 -10.68 -0.19 -13.89
C GLY A 56 -9.25 -0.39 -13.34
N HIS A 57 -8.39 0.63 -13.41
CA HIS A 57 -7.05 0.57 -12.83
C HIS A 57 -7.13 0.55 -11.30
N ALA A 58 -7.99 1.38 -10.71
CA ALA A 58 -8.19 1.42 -9.28
C ALA A 58 -8.62 0.03 -8.75
N LEU A 59 -9.56 -0.63 -9.43
CA LEU A 59 -10.01 -1.97 -9.06
C LEU A 59 -8.86 -2.99 -9.13
N VAL A 60 -8.15 -3.07 -10.26
CA VAL A 60 -7.09 -4.08 -10.45
C VAL A 60 -5.93 -3.86 -9.48
N ASN A 61 -5.47 -2.62 -9.31
CA ASN A 61 -4.37 -2.30 -8.41
C ASN A 61 -4.74 -2.55 -6.95
N THR A 62 -5.98 -2.25 -6.54
CA THR A 62 -6.46 -2.50 -5.17
C THR A 62 -6.46 -4.00 -4.87
N LEU A 63 -6.97 -4.83 -5.79
CA LEU A 63 -6.97 -6.28 -5.60
C LEU A 63 -5.55 -6.85 -5.48
N GLN A 64 -4.62 -6.37 -6.31
CA GLN A 64 -3.21 -6.77 -6.24
C GLN A 64 -2.57 -6.33 -4.93
N ASP A 65 -2.80 -5.09 -4.48
CA ASP A 65 -2.24 -4.57 -3.22
C ASP A 65 -2.78 -5.33 -2.00
N ILE A 66 -4.07 -5.68 -1.98
CA ILE A 66 -4.67 -6.54 -0.94
C ILE A 66 -3.95 -7.88 -0.85
N LEU A 67 -3.73 -8.54 -1.99
CA LEU A 67 -3.06 -9.85 -2.04
C LEU A 67 -1.61 -9.76 -1.57
N ILE A 68 -0.86 -8.74 -2.00
CA ILE A 68 0.53 -8.52 -1.56
C ILE A 68 0.60 -8.29 -0.05
N ARG A 69 -0.26 -7.42 0.50
CA ARG A 69 -0.29 -7.15 1.94
C ARG A 69 -0.66 -8.40 2.74
N TRP A 70 -1.69 -9.12 2.32
CA TRP A 70 -2.10 -10.36 2.97
C TRP A 70 -0.99 -11.41 2.97
N LYS A 71 -0.33 -11.62 1.82
CA LYS A 71 0.78 -12.58 1.73
C LYS A 71 1.98 -12.18 2.57
N ARG A 72 2.35 -10.90 2.58
CA ARG A 72 3.42 -10.40 3.45
C ARG A 72 3.13 -10.61 4.93
N MET A 73 1.87 -10.45 5.34
CA MET A 73 1.44 -10.70 6.73
C MET A 73 1.36 -12.19 7.08
N SER A 74 1.40 -13.08 6.08
CA SER A 74 1.26 -14.53 6.26
C SER A 74 2.59 -15.28 6.42
N GLY A 75 3.75 -14.61 6.31
CA GLY A 75 5.07 -15.22 6.46
C GLY A 75 6.14 -14.51 5.65
#